data_AF-T1AL03-F1
#
_entry.id   AF-T1AL03-F1
#
_cell.length_a   1.000
_cell.length_b   1.000
_cell.length_c   1.000
_cell.angle_alpha   90.00
_cell.angle_beta   90.00
_cell.angle_gamma   90.00
#
_symmetry.space_group_name_H-M   'P 1'
#
loop_
_entity.id
_entity.type
_entity.pdbx_description
1 polymer ?
#
loop_
_entity_poly.entity_id
_entity_poly.type
_entity_poly.pdbx_seq_one_letter_code
_entity_poly.pdbx_strand_id
1 'polypeptide(L)' 'CLRSLLGIEPLVSSGELWMHPVLMEGMEYLKVSGIPIAGARVTVETDGNDTAVNGLPPGVKFLSGFRLLGQDSLA' A
#
# COMPACT_ATOMS: atom_id res chain seq x y z
N CYS A 1 -15.27 -0.13 2.19
CA CYS A 1 -14.30 0.47 3.13
C CYS A 1 -12.95 0.53 2.41
N LEU A 2 -12.38 1.71 2.15
CA LEU A 2 -11.18 1.91 1.31
C LEU A 2 -9.96 1.08 1.73
N ARG A 3 -9.80 0.84 3.03
CA ARG A 3 -8.76 -0.04 3.59
C ARG A 3 -8.83 -1.47 3.06
N SER A 4 -10.04 -2.00 2.83
CA SER A 4 -10.26 -3.36 2.35
C SER A 4 -9.93 -3.53 0.86
N LEU A 5 -10.08 -2.47 0.06
CA LEU A 5 -9.73 -2.48 -1.37
C LEU A 5 -8.22 -2.37 -1.60
N LEU A 6 -7.55 -1.58 -0.76
CA LEU A 6 -6.12 -1.33 -0.88
C LEU A 6 -5.25 -2.28 -0.05
N GLY A 7 -5.83 -3.05 0.87
CA GLY A 7 -5.08 -3.93 1.78
C GLY A 7 -4.00 -3.19 2.59
N ILE A 8 -4.29 -1.95 3.05
CA ILE A 8 -3.29 -1.10 3.71
C ILE A 8 -2.92 -1.65 5.08
N GLU A 9 -1.65 -2.02 5.23
CA GLU A 9 -1.01 -2.46 6.48
C GLU A 9 0.25 -1.60 6.75
N PRO A 10 0.11 -0.48 7.50
CA PRO A 10 1.21 0.45 7.73
C PRO A 10 2.08 -0.01 8.91
N LEU A 11 3.37 -0.24 8.66
CA LEU A 11 4.38 -0.46 9.70
C LEU A 11 5.40 0.67 9.68
N VAL A 12 4.93 1.87 10.01
CA VAL A 12 5.70 3.11 9.89
C VAL A 12 7.00 3.06 10.71
N SER A 13 6.99 2.40 11.87
CA SER A 13 8.18 2.28 12.72
C SER A 13 9.31 1.44 12.12
N SER A 14 9.01 0.51 11.20
CA SER A 14 10.02 -0.25 10.45
C SER A 14 10.34 0.36 9.08
N GLY A 15 9.70 1.47 8.70
CA GLY A 15 9.88 2.08 7.39
C GLY A 15 9.19 1.32 6.26
N GLU A 16 8.14 0.55 6.55
CA GLU A 16 7.44 -0.26 5.56
C GLU A 16 5.97 0.15 5.43
N LEU A 17 5.51 0.25 4.18
CA LEU A 17 4.10 0.36 3.86
C LEU A 17 3.73 -0.78 2.92
N TRP A 18 2.99 -1.76 3.46
CA TRP A 18 2.45 -2.88 2.70
C TRP A 18 1.07 -2.50 2.17
N MET A 19 0.84 -2.73 0.88
CA MET A 19 -0.50 -2.62 0.27
C MET A 19 -0.72 -3.74 -0.73
N HIS A 20 -1.98 -4.13 -0.86
CA HIS A 20 -2.45 -5.07 -1.86
C HIS A 20 -3.70 -4.50 -2.54
N PRO A 21 -3.53 -3.60 -3.51
CA PRO A 21 -4.65 -3.06 -4.27
C PRO A 21 -5.30 -4.16 -5.09
N VAL A 22 -6.57 -4.43 -4.83
CA VAL A 22 -7.38 -5.37 -5.61
C VAL A 22 -8.43 -4.58 -6.36
N LEU A 23 -8.36 -4.63 -7.70
CA LEU A 23 -9.43 -4.13 -8.55
C LEU A 23 -10.56 -5.16 -8.59
N MET A 24 -11.79 -4.68 -8.39
CA MET A 24 -12.97 -5.53 -8.54
C MET A 24 -13.24 -5.84 -10.01
N GLU A 25 -13.99 -6.90 -10.29
CA GLU A 25 -14.39 -7.22 -11.66
C GLU A 25 -15.05 -6.01 -12.35
N GLY A 26 -14.57 -5.68 -13.56
CA GLY A 26 -15.01 -4.51 -14.32
C GLY A 26 -14.34 -3.18 -13.94
N MET A 27 -13.44 -3.16 -12.94
CA MET A 27 -12.57 -2.01 -12.67
C MET A 27 -11.21 -2.20 -13.31
N GLU A 28 -10.83 -1.26 -14.16
CA GLU A 28 -9.50 -1.24 -14.79
C GLU A 28 -8.55 -0.27 -14.08
N TYR A 29 -9.09 0.73 -13.39
CA TYR A 29 -8.31 1.81 -12.80
C TYR A 29 -8.85 2.25 -11.43
N LEU A 30 -7.94 2.50 -10.50
CA LEU A 30 -8.22 3.06 -9.18
C LEU A 30 -7.18 4.13 -8.83
N LYS A 31 -7.63 5.32 -8.45
CA LYS A 31 -6.79 6.35 -7.87
C LYS A 31 -7.34 6.84 -6.55
N VAL A 32 -6.50 6.79 -5.53
CA VAL A 32 -6.82 7.20 -4.18
C VAL A 32 -5.75 8.21 -3.75
N SER A 33 -6.16 9.45 -3.60
CA SER A 33 -5.26 10.56 -3.29
C SER A 33 -5.41 11.02 -1.85
N GLY A 34 -4.31 11.50 -1.27
CA GLY A 34 -4.34 12.18 0.04
C GLY A 34 -4.45 11.27 1.26
N ILE A 35 -4.13 9.97 1.11
CA ILE A 35 -4.12 9.00 2.20
C ILE A 35 -3.12 9.48 3.27
N PRO A 36 -3.57 9.80 4.49
CA PRO A 36 -2.66 10.25 5.55
C PRO A 36 -1.85 9.06 6.07
N ILE A 37 -0.53 9.11 5.93
CA ILE A 37 0.41 8.10 6.45
C ILE A 37 1.59 8.81 7.08
N ALA A 38 1.82 8.63 8.39
CA ALA A 38 3.00 9.17 9.09
C ALA A 38 3.25 10.67 8.87
N GLY A 39 2.19 11.49 8.77
CA GLY A 39 2.30 12.92 8.49
C GLY A 39 2.46 13.29 7.01
N ALA A 40 2.64 12.32 6.10
CA ALA A 40 2.64 12.52 4.67
C ALA A 40 1.26 12.30 4.03
N ARG A 41 1.13 12.72 2.77
CA ARG A 41 -0.04 12.51 1.92
C ARG A 41 0.34 11.59 0.76
N VAL A 42 -0.08 10.34 0.87
CA VAL A 42 0.21 9.30 -0.12
C VAL A 42 -0.89 9.26 -1.17
N THR A 43 -0.49 9.11 -2.42
CA THR A 43 -1.40 8.80 -3.53
C THR A 43 -1.06 7.43 -4.07
N VAL A 44 -2.08 6.58 -4.19
CA VAL A 44 -1.99 5.24 -4.77
C VAL A 44 -2.79 5.25 -6.07
N GLU A 45 -2.16 4.78 -7.13
CA GLU A 45 -2.74 4.67 -8.45
C GLU A 45 -2.49 3.26 -8.96
N THR A 46 -3.56 2.56 -9.34
CA THR A 46 -3.51 1.18 -9.83
C THR A 46 -4.21 1.12 -11.18
N ASP A 47 -3.52 0.58 -12.18
CA ASP A 47 -4.03 0.27 -13.52
C ASP A 47 -3.80 -1.23 -13.77
N GLY A 48 -4.88 -2.01 -13.79
CA GLY A 48 -4.80 -3.47 -13.77
C GLY A 48 -4.01 -4.00 -12.57
N ASN A 49 -2.83 -4.58 -12.83
CA ASN A 49 -1.92 -5.12 -11.81
C ASN A 49 -0.77 -4.17 -11.47
N ASP A 50 -0.63 -3.06 -12.20
CA ASP A 50 0.45 -2.10 -11.99
C ASP A 50 0.03 -1.07 -10.96
N THR A 51 0.83 -0.91 -9.90
CA THR A 51 0.56 0.04 -8.83
C THR A 51 1.71 1.03 -8.68
N ALA A 52 1.38 2.31 -8.79
CA ALA A 52 2.27 3.42 -8.49
C ALA A 52 1.88 4.06 -7.15
N VAL A 53 2.90 4.39 -6.35
CA VAL A 53 2.73 5.05 -5.06
C VAL A 53 3.60 6.30 -5.01
N ASN A 54 2.97 7.44 -4.74
CA ASN A 54 3.61 8.74 -4.70
C ASN A 54 3.43 9.40 -3.33
N GLY A 55 4.40 10.23 -2.92
CA GLY A 55 4.33 10.96 -1.66
C GLY A 55 4.57 10.11 -0.42
N LEU A 56 5.32 9.00 -0.54
CA LEU A 56 5.74 8.21 0.61
C LEU A 56 6.53 9.06 1.61
N PRO A 57 6.36 8.83 2.93
CA PRO A 57 7.22 9.45 3.92
C PRO A 57 8.70 9.10 3.70
N PRO A 58 9.64 9.97 4.10
CA PRO A 58 11.07 9.68 4.00
C PRO A 58 11.44 8.37 4.70
N GLY A 59 12.27 7.56 4.05
CA GLY A 59 12.70 6.26 4.58
C GLY A 59 11.64 5.16 4.54
N VAL A 60 10.41 5.45 4.08
CA VAL A 60 9.37 4.44 3.90
C VAL A 60 9.46 3.82 2.51
N LYS A 61 9.46 2.50 2.43
CA LYS A 61 9.38 1.74 1.18
C LYS A 61 7.99 1.17 1.00
N PHE A 62 7.52 1.23 -0.25
CA PHE A 62 6.30 0.53 -0.65
C PHE A 62 6.63 -0.93 -0.98
N LEU A 63 5.81 -1.83 -0.45
CA LEU A 63 5.87 -3.27 -0.72
C LEU A 63 4.49 -3.73 -1.20
N SER A 64 4.45 -4.38 -2.37
CA SER A 64 3.23 -4.93 -2.93
C SER A 64 3.02 -6.38 -2.47
N GLY A 65 1.81 -6.69 -2.01
CA GLY A 65 1.41 -8.03 -1.59
C GLY A 65 0.96 -8.12 -0.13
N PHE A 66 0.60 -9.34 0.28
CA PHE A 66 0.24 -9.61 1.67
C PHE A 66 1.49 -9.83 2.51
N ARG A 67 1.58 -9.14 3.65
CA ARG A 67 2.55 -9.51 4.67
C ARG A 67 2.08 -10.78 5.38
N LEU A 68 2.79 -11.88 5.18
CA LEU A 68 2.59 -13.10 5.96
C LEU A 68 3.33 -12.93 7.29
N LEU A 69 2.58 -12.78 8.39
CA LEU A 69 3.16 -12.76 9.73
C LEU A 69 3.74 -14.15 10.03
N GLY A 70 5.07 -14.28 10.05
CA GLY A 70 5.74 -15.53 10.45
C GLY A 70 7.04 -15.91 9.74
N GLN A 71 7.53 -15.14 8.76
CA GLN A 71 8.81 -15.44 8.08
C GLN A 71 10.02 -14.65 8.60
N ASP A 72 9.82 -13.70 9.51
CA ASP A 72 10.90 -12.90 10.10
C ASP A 72 11.57 -13.57 11.32
N SER A 73 11.22 -14.82 11.67
CA SER A 73 11.78 -15.57 12.83
C SER A 73 12.69 -16.76 12.46
N LEU A 74 13.14 -16.86 11.21
CA LEU A 74 14.18 -17.82 10.80
C LEU A 74 15.35 -17.05 10.19
N ALA A 75 16.07 -16.31 11.03
CA ALA A 75 17.42 -15.82 10.77
C ALA A 75 18.29 -16.15 11.98
#